data_AF-A0A7J7MNH9-F1
#
_entry.id   AF-A0A7J7MNH9-F1
#
_cell.length_a   1.000
_cell.length_b   1.000
_cell.length_c   1.000
_cell.angle_alpha   90.00
_cell.angle_beta   90.00
_cell.angle_gamma   90.00
#
_symmetry.space_group_name_H-M   'P 1'
#
loop_
_entity.id
_entity.type
_entity.pdbx_description
1 polymer ?
#
loop_
_entity_poly.entity_id
_entity_poly.type
_entity_poly.pdbx_seq_one_letter_code
_entity_poly.pdbx_strand_id
1 'polypeptide(L)'
;MEGNRIQEKERVYYNHTDSCNYVRFNIRECFEFMYAKPWLHVVHFYFTLAKARLTLSDLFFPITTRPDTQNQDETPGYVDVPSKGRGGRWARVTYKIILSYHGASFDGWQKQPGLNTIQSLVEKSVGIFVNEQKAQSLKQKSLPQEGCVVVAGRTDKGVTTLNQVCSFYTWRKDVKTKDVENAMLRVVSAYEMSCTDDAGKEKGRRLIDANMDESEKGNKPTSFSIDMVNQLLLQLEGKSLSYKVFVRDTKASRSTGPPTECFLYHARATQSRIPSKEEVNGERKKGPKNMCIELVDNRFLRKMVQVPVATTIREAVAGAEDDALLKLMEATCRRVTAPPAPPDGLCLVDVGYAEFNQENCLIK
;
A
#
# COMPACT_ATOMS: atom_id res chain seq x y z
N MET A 1 10.01 -16.96 49.54
CA MET A 1 9.75 -15.66 48.86
C MET A 1 10.85 -15.49 47.83
N GLU A 2 10.74 -16.19 46.70
CA GLU A 2 11.66 -16.03 45.57
C GLU A 2 11.29 -14.74 44.83
N GLY A 3 12.23 -13.79 44.79
CA GLY A 3 12.09 -12.55 44.03
C GLY A 3 12.24 -12.78 42.54
N ASN A 4 11.26 -12.35 41.76
CA ASN A 4 11.31 -12.35 40.31
C ASN A 4 12.31 -11.27 39.83
N ARG A 5 13.54 -11.68 39.50
CA ARG A 5 14.49 -10.84 38.74
C ARG A 5 13.95 -10.64 37.33
N ILE A 6 13.50 -9.43 37.03
CA ILE A 6 13.33 -8.98 35.65
C ILE A 6 14.74 -8.97 35.04
N GLN A 7 15.01 -9.89 34.10
CA GLN A 7 16.22 -9.82 33.29
C GLN A 7 16.17 -8.51 32.48
N GLU A 8 17.04 -7.57 32.82
CA GLU A 8 17.36 -6.45 31.93
C GLU A 8 17.93 -7.03 30.64
N LYS A 9 17.14 -7.06 29.57
CA LYS A 9 17.66 -7.29 28.22
C LYS A 9 18.67 -6.18 27.93
N GLU A 10 19.93 -6.56 27.83
CA GLU A 10 21.04 -5.71 27.41
C GLU A 10 20.68 -5.08 26.05
N ARG A 11 20.37 -3.77 26.05
CA ARG A 11 19.95 -3.06 24.84
C ARG A 11 21.18 -2.67 24.04
N VAL A 12 21.44 -3.37 22.94
CA VAL A 12 22.50 -3.03 22.00
C VAL A 12 22.03 -1.83 21.17
N TYR A 13 22.63 -0.67 21.40
CA TYR A 13 22.26 0.56 20.69
C TYR A 13 22.84 0.53 19.27
N TYR A 14 21.99 0.46 18.24
CA TYR A 14 22.43 0.56 16.85
C TYR A 14 23.13 1.88 16.60
N ASN A 15 24.41 1.81 16.23
CA ASN A 15 25.14 2.98 15.79
C ASN A 15 25.11 3.01 14.26
N HIS A 16 24.63 4.11 13.67
CA HIS A 16 24.68 4.30 12.21
C HIS A 16 26.08 4.18 11.58
N THR A 17 27.14 4.16 12.41
CA THR A 17 28.53 3.87 12.02
C THR A 17 28.93 2.40 12.19
N ASP A 18 28.02 1.51 12.57
CA ASP A 18 28.26 0.07 12.65
C ASP A 18 28.75 -0.42 11.29
N SER A 19 29.85 -1.17 11.29
CA SER A 19 30.55 -1.56 10.07
C SER A 19 29.63 -2.40 9.18
N CYS A 20 29.50 -1.98 7.93
CA CYS A 20 28.97 -2.79 6.85
C CYS A 20 30.10 -3.11 5.87
N ASN A 21 29.85 -4.07 4.98
CA ASN A 21 30.78 -4.39 3.90
C ASN A 21 31.03 -3.17 2.98
N TYR A 22 30.04 -2.29 2.84
CA TYR A 22 30.13 -1.05 2.07
C TYR A 22 29.55 0.15 2.82
N VAL A 23 29.98 1.36 2.43
CA VAL A 23 29.46 2.61 2.98
C VAL A 23 27.98 2.76 2.63
N ARG A 24 27.14 3.01 3.63
CA ARG A 24 25.70 3.24 3.44
C ARG A 24 25.42 4.47 2.59
N PHE A 25 24.35 4.41 1.82
CA PHE A 25 23.81 5.60 1.18
C PHE A 25 23.28 6.61 2.20
N ASN A 26 23.57 7.89 1.96
CA ASN A 26 22.92 8.98 2.66
C ASN A 26 21.48 9.18 2.14
N ILE A 27 20.74 10.11 2.75
CA ILE A 27 19.33 10.35 2.41
C ILE A 27 19.16 10.73 0.92
N ARG A 28 20.04 11.57 0.38
CA ARG A 28 19.99 12.04 -1.01
C ARG A 28 20.27 10.87 -1.97
N GLU A 29 21.32 10.10 -1.72
CA GLU A 29 21.69 8.93 -2.52
C GLU A 29 20.58 7.87 -2.52
N CYS A 30 19.96 7.60 -1.37
CA CYS A 30 18.79 6.71 -1.29
C CYS A 30 17.63 7.21 -2.15
N PHE A 31 17.35 8.52 -2.09
CA PHE A 31 16.30 9.13 -2.89
C PHE A 31 16.60 9.00 -4.38
N GLU A 32 17.79 9.41 -4.83
CA GLU A 32 18.21 9.30 -6.23
C GLU A 32 18.16 7.85 -6.70
N PHE A 33 18.67 6.90 -5.92
CA PHE A 33 18.66 5.48 -6.26
C PHE A 33 17.24 4.92 -6.49
N MET A 34 16.30 5.27 -5.62
CA MET A 34 14.92 4.74 -5.68
C MET A 34 14.06 5.46 -6.71
N TYR A 35 14.20 6.78 -6.85
CA TYR A 35 13.38 7.59 -7.74
C TYR A 35 13.89 7.60 -9.20
N ALA A 36 15.14 7.24 -9.44
CA ALA A 36 15.68 7.08 -10.80
C ALA A 36 15.24 5.77 -11.50
N LYS A 37 14.53 4.86 -10.80
CA LYS A 37 14.04 3.61 -11.40
C LYS A 37 12.92 3.88 -12.43
N PRO A 38 12.80 3.05 -13.49
CA PRO A 38 11.80 3.23 -14.54
C PRO A 38 10.41 2.77 -14.08
N TRP A 39 9.78 3.53 -13.18
CA TRP A 39 8.49 3.20 -12.54
C TRP A 39 7.32 3.10 -13.53
N LEU A 40 7.44 3.66 -14.74
CA LEU A 40 6.38 3.69 -15.73
C LEU A 40 5.84 2.29 -16.07
N HIS A 41 6.70 1.28 -16.18
CA HIS A 41 6.26 -0.10 -16.43
C HIS A 41 5.45 -0.68 -15.27
N VAL A 42 5.82 -0.34 -14.03
CA VAL A 42 5.13 -0.78 -12.81
C VAL A 42 3.76 -0.09 -12.71
N VAL A 43 3.72 1.23 -12.91
CA VAL A 43 2.50 2.03 -12.93
C VAL A 43 1.52 1.52 -13.98
N HIS A 44 2.00 1.28 -15.21
CA HIS A 44 1.16 0.71 -16.27
C HIS A 44 0.66 -0.70 -15.93
N PHE A 45 1.50 -1.55 -15.34
CA PHE A 45 1.09 -2.88 -14.88
C PHE A 45 -0.02 -2.79 -13.82
N TYR A 46 0.14 -1.93 -12.82
CA TYR A 46 -0.87 -1.65 -11.80
C TYR A 46 -2.16 -1.08 -12.36
N PHE A 47 -2.08 -0.19 -13.35
CA PHE A 47 -3.24 0.28 -14.08
C PHE A 47 -4.00 -0.88 -14.75
N THR A 48 -3.30 -1.81 -15.40
CA THR A 48 -3.94 -2.97 -16.02
C THR A 48 -4.57 -3.94 -15.02
N LEU A 49 -3.95 -4.13 -13.84
CA LEU A 49 -4.52 -4.90 -12.73
C LEU A 49 -5.77 -4.24 -12.16
N ALA A 50 -5.74 -2.91 -11.91
CA ALA A 50 -6.89 -2.17 -11.38
C ALA A 50 -8.09 -2.17 -12.34
N LYS A 51 -7.85 -2.36 -13.65
CA LYS A 51 -8.89 -2.58 -14.67
C LYS A 51 -9.32 -4.05 -14.82
N ALA A 52 -8.84 -4.94 -13.95
CA ALA A 52 -9.07 -6.40 -14.00
C ALA A 52 -8.71 -7.05 -15.34
N ARG A 53 -7.73 -6.48 -16.09
CA ARG A 53 -7.27 -7.03 -17.37
C ARG A 53 -6.12 -8.02 -17.23
N LEU A 54 -5.50 -8.09 -16.06
CA LEU A 54 -4.42 -9.01 -15.67
C LEU A 54 -4.69 -9.49 -14.22
N THR A 55 -3.99 -10.54 -13.79
CA THR A 55 -3.98 -11.01 -12.39
C THR A 55 -2.58 -10.90 -11.79
N LEU A 56 -2.47 -10.89 -10.46
CA LEU A 56 -1.17 -10.87 -9.78
C LEU A 56 -0.33 -12.13 -10.05
N SER A 57 -0.97 -13.26 -10.31
CA SER A 57 -0.30 -14.50 -10.72
C SER A 57 0.51 -14.33 -12.01
N ASP A 58 0.11 -13.40 -12.89
CA ASP A 58 0.85 -13.09 -14.12
C ASP A 58 2.27 -12.51 -13.83
N LEU A 59 2.58 -12.05 -12.61
CA LEU A 59 3.94 -11.61 -12.22
C LEU A 59 4.92 -12.79 -12.02
N PHE A 60 4.39 -13.93 -11.57
CA PHE A 60 5.19 -15.08 -11.12
C PHE A 60 5.13 -16.24 -12.12
N PHE A 61 4.05 -16.34 -12.91
CA PHE A 61 3.86 -17.39 -13.89
C PHE A 61 3.70 -16.79 -15.30
N PRO A 62 4.52 -17.20 -16.30
CA PRO A 62 4.28 -16.84 -17.68
C PRO A 62 2.92 -17.34 -18.14
N ILE A 63 2.20 -16.52 -18.91
CA ILE A 63 0.94 -16.91 -19.56
C ILE A 63 1.28 -17.90 -20.69
N THR A 64 1.58 -19.15 -20.35
CA THR A 64 1.57 -20.27 -21.30
C THR A 64 0.16 -20.81 -21.34
N THR A 65 -0.52 -20.56 -22.46
CA THR A 65 -1.83 -21.12 -22.84
C THR A 65 -2.89 -21.02 -21.74
N ARG A 66 -3.63 -19.90 -21.72
CA ARG A 66 -4.97 -19.94 -21.13
C ARG A 66 -5.79 -20.88 -22.03
N PRO A 67 -6.40 -21.96 -21.53
CA PRO A 67 -7.63 -22.43 -22.16
C PRO A 67 -8.57 -21.23 -22.17
N ASP A 68 -9.46 -21.12 -23.16
CA ASP A 68 -10.64 -20.28 -23.03
C ASP A 68 -11.44 -20.78 -21.81
N THR A 69 -11.03 -20.40 -20.61
CA THR A 69 -11.93 -20.33 -19.47
C THR A 69 -12.90 -19.24 -19.89
N GLN A 70 -14.01 -19.70 -20.45
CA GLN A 70 -15.26 -18.96 -20.39
C GLN A 70 -15.26 -18.24 -19.05
N ASN A 71 -15.36 -16.92 -19.08
CA ASN A 71 -15.74 -16.14 -17.92
C ASN A 71 -16.99 -16.84 -17.38
N GLN A 72 -16.82 -17.70 -16.38
CA GLN A 72 -17.88 -17.88 -15.42
C GLN A 72 -17.99 -16.48 -14.84
N ASP A 73 -19.03 -15.77 -15.28
CA ASP A 73 -19.61 -14.69 -14.52
C ASP A 73 -19.85 -15.24 -13.11
N GLU A 74 -18.82 -15.22 -12.28
CA GLU A 74 -18.99 -15.21 -10.84
C GLU A 74 -19.65 -13.87 -10.57
N THR A 75 -20.97 -13.85 -10.70
CA THR A 75 -21.81 -12.81 -10.14
C THR A 75 -21.27 -12.54 -8.75
N PRO A 76 -20.83 -11.31 -8.42
CA PRO A 76 -20.22 -11.03 -7.13
C PRO A 76 -21.15 -11.57 -6.04
N GLY A 77 -20.68 -12.58 -5.32
CA GLY A 77 -21.49 -13.32 -4.36
C GLY A 77 -22.04 -12.36 -3.31
N TYR A 78 -23.33 -12.07 -3.41
CA TYR A 78 -24.02 -11.22 -2.45
C TYR A 78 -24.22 -12.02 -1.16
N VAL A 79 -23.40 -11.74 -0.16
CA VAL A 79 -23.56 -12.34 1.17
C VAL A 79 -24.37 -11.36 2.03
N ASP A 80 -25.69 -11.56 2.07
CA ASP A 80 -26.53 -10.93 3.08
C ASP A 80 -26.27 -11.62 4.42
N VAL A 81 -25.52 -10.96 5.30
CA VAL A 81 -25.31 -11.44 6.67
C VAL A 81 -26.52 -11.04 7.52
N PRO A 82 -27.31 -12.00 8.06
CA PRO A 82 -28.47 -11.68 8.87
C PRO A 82 -28.05 -10.90 10.12
N SER A 83 -28.55 -9.68 10.27
CA SER A 83 -28.33 -8.90 11.50
C SER A 83 -29.54 -9.05 12.43
N LYS A 84 -29.31 -9.44 13.70
CA LYS A 84 -30.34 -9.37 14.75
C LYS A 84 -30.89 -7.94 14.80
N GLY A 85 -32.22 -7.78 14.81
CA GLY A 85 -32.89 -6.48 14.77
C GLY A 85 -32.32 -5.51 15.81
N ARG A 86 -31.57 -4.50 15.36
CA ARG A 86 -30.99 -3.47 16.24
C ARG A 86 -31.95 -2.29 16.30
N GLY A 87 -32.14 -1.70 17.48
CA GLY A 87 -33.01 -0.54 17.70
C GLY A 87 -32.31 0.82 17.53
N GLY A 88 -33.11 1.88 17.38
CA GLY A 88 -32.65 3.28 17.39
C GLY A 88 -31.62 3.60 16.32
N ARG A 89 -30.54 4.31 16.68
CA ARG A 89 -29.46 4.70 15.74
C ARG A 89 -28.78 3.52 15.04
N TRP A 90 -28.92 2.30 15.57
CA TRP A 90 -28.31 1.10 15.04
C TRP A 90 -29.23 0.29 14.11
N ALA A 91 -30.48 0.72 13.94
CA ALA A 91 -31.47 0.15 13.01
C ALA A 91 -31.15 0.52 11.55
N ARG A 92 -29.94 0.18 11.09
CA ARG A 92 -29.37 0.57 9.80
C ARG A 92 -28.82 -0.65 9.07
N VAL A 93 -28.84 -0.59 7.75
CA VAL A 93 -28.13 -1.54 6.88
C VAL A 93 -26.72 -1.01 6.63
N THR A 94 -25.72 -1.88 6.72
CA THR A 94 -24.31 -1.53 6.46
C THR A 94 -23.81 -2.38 5.29
N TYR A 95 -23.30 -1.72 4.26
CA TYR A 95 -22.76 -2.35 3.06
C TYR A 95 -21.24 -2.38 3.15
N LYS A 96 -20.66 -3.52 2.80
CA LYS A 96 -19.24 -3.64 2.48
C LYS A 96 -19.08 -3.37 0.98
N ILE A 97 -18.16 -2.49 0.63
CA ILE A 97 -17.82 -2.14 -0.75
C ILE A 97 -16.36 -2.52 -0.96
N ILE A 98 -16.09 -3.33 -1.97
CA ILE A 98 -14.75 -3.67 -2.42
C ILE A 98 -14.50 -2.91 -3.72
N LEU A 99 -13.39 -2.21 -3.81
CA LEU A 99 -13.07 -1.36 -4.95
C LEU A 99 -11.59 -1.41 -5.31
N SER A 100 -11.33 -1.32 -6.62
CA SER A 100 -10.01 -1.19 -7.21
C SER A 100 -9.84 0.21 -7.80
N TYR A 101 -8.64 0.78 -7.70
CA TYR A 101 -8.29 2.03 -8.38
C TYR A 101 -6.78 2.15 -8.58
N HIS A 102 -6.39 2.78 -9.68
CA HIS A 102 -5.00 3.13 -9.96
C HIS A 102 -4.61 4.42 -9.24
N GLY A 103 -3.55 4.34 -8.44
CA GLY A 103 -3.19 5.38 -7.48
C GLY A 103 -2.73 6.69 -8.11
N ALA A 104 -2.17 6.66 -9.32
CA ALA A 104 -1.67 7.87 -9.99
C ALA A 104 -2.81 8.83 -10.38
N SER A 105 -4.02 8.30 -10.56
CA SER A 105 -5.21 9.03 -11.02
C SER A 105 -5.93 9.82 -9.91
N PHE A 106 -5.43 9.76 -8.67
CA PHE A 106 -6.06 10.35 -7.49
C PHE A 106 -5.03 10.96 -6.52
N ASP A 107 -5.48 11.91 -5.73
CA ASP A 107 -4.71 12.53 -4.64
C ASP A 107 -4.72 11.71 -3.34
N GLY A 108 -4.90 10.39 -3.47
CA GLY A 108 -5.03 9.43 -2.37
C GLY A 108 -6.47 9.20 -1.92
N TRP A 109 -6.63 8.45 -0.83
CA TRP A 109 -7.96 8.10 -0.32
C TRP A 109 -8.69 9.29 0.32
N GLN A 110 -8.04 9.90 1.32
CA GLN A 110 -8.70 10.81 2.27
C GLN A 110 -9.21 12.08 1.60
N LYS A 111 -10.47 12.43 1.84
CA LYS A 111 -11.09 13.69 1.39
C LYS A 111 -10.29 14.91 1.82
N GLN A 112 -9.96 15.77 0.85
CA GLN A 112 -9.24 17.03 1.02
C GLN A 112 -9.85 18.10 0.11
N PRO A 113 -9.94 19.38 0.55
CA PRO A 113 -10.53 20.44 -0.26
C PRO A 113 -9.82 20.62 -1.61
N GLY A 114 -10.60 20.66 -2.70
CA GLY A 114 -10.09 20.95 -4.04
C GLY A 114 -9.28 19.84 -4.72
N LEU A 115 -9.19 18.65 -4.11
CA LEU A 115 -8.41 17.52 -4.64
C LEU A 115 -9.30 16.36 -5.10
N ASN A 116 -8.81 15.59 -6.07
CA ASN A 116 -9.53 14.44 -6.62
C ASN A 116 -9.21 13.20 -5.78
N THR A 117 -10.03 12.92 -4.76
CA THR A 117 -9.80 11.82 -3.81
C THR A 117 -10.88 10.75 -3.90
N ILE A 118 -10.50 9.50 -3.64
CA ILE A 118 -11.44 8.36 -3.70
C ILE A 118 -12.60 8.55 -2.73
N GLN A 119 -12.32 8.96 -1.48
CA GLN A 119 -13.35 9.17 -0.48
C GLN A 119 -14.41 10.17 -0.96
N SER A 120 -14.00 11.28 -1.59
CA SER A 120 -14.94 12.29 -2.07
C SER A 120 -15.89 11.74 -3.14
N LEU A 121 -15.36 10.97 -4.09
CA LEU A 121 -16.15 10.35 -5.15
C LEU A 121 -17.11 9.28 -4.62
N VAL A 122 -16.64 8.43 -3.71
CA VAL A 122 -17.47 7.39 -3.10
C VAL A 122 -18.57 8.03 -2.25
N GLU A 123 -18.25 8.98 -1.36
CA GLU A 123 -19.23 9.67 -0.49
C GLU A 123 -20.30 10.40 -1.31
N LYS A 124 -19.91 11.06 -2.40
CA LYS A 124 -20.85 11.69 -3.35
C LYS A 124 -21.76 10.64 -3.99
N SER A 125 -21.22 9.53 -4.46
CA SER A 125 -21.98 8.47 -5.12
C SER A 125 -22.98 7.78 -4.20
N VAL A 126 -22.62 7.49 -2.94
CA VAL A 126 -23.56 6.91 -1.95
C VAL A 126 -24.50 7.95 -1.32
N GLY A 127 -24.30 9.24 -1.59
CA GLY A 127 -25.14 10.33 -1.06
C GLY A 127 -26.61 10.22 -1.45
N ILE A 128 -26.92 9.52 -2.54
CA ILE A 128 -28.30 9.23 -2.97
C ILE A 128 -29.05 8.29 -2.00
N PHE A 129 -28.33 7.54 -1.17
CA PHE A 129 -28.91 6.60 -0.20
C PHE A 129 -29.07 7.20 1.19
N VAL A 130 -28.71 8.47 1.38
CA VAL A 130 -28.97 9.20 2.61
C VAL A 130 -30.49 9.28 2.86
N ASN A 131 -30.92 9.07 4.11
CA ASN A 131 -32.34 9.17 4.47
C ASN A 131 -32.82 10.63 4.51
N GLU A 132 -34.14 10.82 4.49
CA GLU A 132 -34.75 12.15 4.41
C GLU A 132 -34.32 13.08 5.56
N GLN A 133 -34.29 12.57 6.79
CA GLN A 133 -33.88 13.33 7.97
C GLN A 133 -32.45 13.88 7.82
N LYS A 134 -31.51 13.04 7.37
CA LYS A 134 -30.12 13.45 7.16
C LYS A 134 -30.01 14.40 5.96
N ALA A 135 -30.78 14.19 4.89
CA ALA A 135 -30.81 15.10 3.75
C ALA A 135 -31.31 16.50 4.14
N GLN A 136 -32.40 16.58 4.93
CA GLN A 136 -32.91 17.83 5.50
C GLN A 136 -31.87 18.51 6.39
N SER A 137 -31.18 17.75 7.26
CA SER A 137 -30.12 18.28 8.13
C SER A 137 -28.91 18.82 7.35
N LEU A 138 -28.50 18.15 6.26
CA LEU A 138 -27.42 18.63 5.39
C LEU A 138 -27.84 19.92 4.66
N LYS A 139 -29.07 19.96 4.15
CA LYS A 139 -29.64 21.14 3.49
C LYS A 139 -29.69 22.35 4.41
N GLN A 140 -30.16 22.19 5.66
CA GLN A 140 -30.18 23.27 6.66
C GLN A 140 -28.78 23.82 6.96
N LYS A 141 -27.75 22.98 6.88
CA LYS A 141 -26.35 23.37 7.10
C LYS A 141 -25.63 23.87 5.84
N SER A 142 -26.34 23.97 4.71
CA SER A 142 -25.74 24.27 3.40
C SER A 142 -24.58 23.33 3.03
N LEU A 143 -24.69 22.05 3.44
CA LEU A 143 -23.71 21.00 3.15
C LEU A 143 -24.19 20.14 1.97
N PRO A 144 -23.27 19.57 1.17
CA PRO A 144 -23.62 18.70 0.07
C PRO A 144 -24.30 17.42 0.57
N GLN A 145 -25.20 16.85 -0.25
CA GLN A 145 -25.86 15.58 0.04
C GLN A 145 -24.88 14.42 -0.21
N GLU A 146 -24.05 14.13 0.79
CA GLU A 146 -23.03 13.07 0.75
C GLU A 146 -23.28 12.04 1.86
N GLY A 147 -22.92 10.78 1.58
CA GLY A 147 -22.87 9.75 2.60
C GLY A 147 -21.59 9.84 3.44
N CYS A 148 -21.46 8.95 4.42
CA CYS A 148 -20.25 8.84 5.23
C CYS A 148 -19.69 7.43 5.05
N VAL A 149 -18.43 7.33 4.62
CA VAL A 149 -17.76 6.05 4.43
C VAL A 149 -16.61 5.86 5.41
N VAL A 150 -16.43 4.62 5.84
CA VAL A 150 -15.29 4.20 6.67
C VAL A 150 -14.47 3.21 5.86
N VAL A 151 -13.17 3.46 5.73
CA VAL A 151 -12.25 2.60 4.98
C VAL A 151 -11.44 1.71 5.91
N ALA A 152 -11.03 0.53 5.43
CA ALA A 152 -10.11 -0.35 6.14
C ALA A 152 -8.75 0.29 6.40
N GLY A 153 -8.19 0.96 5.38
CA GLY A 153 -6.92 1.69 5.50
C GLY A 153 -6.82 2.84 4.50
N ARG A 154 -6.29 3.97 4.95
CA ARG A 154 -6.02 5.11 4.06
C ARG A 154 -4.79 4.83 3.20
N THR A 155 -4.85 5.22 1.94
CA THR A 155 -3.71 5.23 1.01
C THR A 155 -3.26 6.67 0.74
N ASP A 156 -1.94 6.85 0.66
CA ASP A 156 -1.33 8.11 0.22
C ASP A 156 -1.49 8.24 -1.33
N LYS A 157 -1.28 9.46 -1.85
CA LYS A 157 -1.27 9.73 -3.30
C LYS A 157 -0.28 8.81 -4.04
N GLY A 158 -0.71 8.29 -5.20
CA GLY A 158 0.11 7.41 -6.05
C GLY A 158 -0.01 5.92 -5.72
N VAL A 159 -0.55 5.54 -4.56
CA VAL A 159 -0.69 4.13 -4.15
C VAL A 159 -1.90 3.49 -4.85
N THR A 160 -1.66 2.43 -5.62
CA THR A 160 -2.72 1.65 -6.28
C THR A 160 -3.37 0.69 -5.29
N THR A 161 -4.64 0.34 -5.51
CA THR A 161 -5.31 -0.70 -4.72
C THR A 161 -6.12 -1.65 -5.60
N LEU A 162 -6.10 -2.94 -5.27
CA LEU A 162 -6.89 -3.96 -5.96
C LEU A 162 -8.16 -4.30 -5.18
N ASN A 163 -8.06 -4.62 -3.90
CA ASN A 163 -9.23 -4.96 -3.08
C ASN A 163 -9.34 -4.05 -1.84
N GLN A 164 -9.39 -2.73 -2.06
CA GLN A 164 -9.65 -1.80 -0.96
C GLN A 164 -11.07 -2.02 -0.44
N VAL A 165 -11.22 -2.01 0.87
CA VAL A 165 -12.52 -2.22 1.51
C VAL A 165 -12.97 -0.95 2.20
N CYS A 166 -14.17 -0.50 1.89
CA CYS A 166 -14.86 0.52 2.68
C CYS A 166 -16.28 0.06 3.03
N SER A 167 -16.89 0.78 3.98
CA SER A 167 -18.24 0.53 4.41
C SER A 167 -19.05 1.82 4.45
N PHE A 168 -20.32 1.69 4.07
CA PHE A 168 -21.32 2.74 4.12
C PHE A 168 -22.56 2.18 4.82
N TYR A 169 -23.30 3.03 5.54
CA TYR A 169 -24.55 2.62 6.16
C TYR A 169 -25.69 3.58 5.81
N THR A 170 -26.92 3.05 5.75
CA THR A 170 -28.14 3.83 5.60
C THR A 170 -29.27 3.27 6.46
N TRP A 171 -30.19 4.15 6.86
CA TRP A 171 -31.45 3.77 7.52
C TRP A 171 -32.59 3.52 6.52
N ARG A 172 -32.34 3.74 5.22
CA ARG A 172 -33.27 3.35 4.16
C ARG A 172 -33.34 1.81 4.10
N LYS A 173 -34.57 1.28 4.08
CA LYS A 173 -34.83 -0.17 4.03
C LYS A 173 -35.02 -0.70 2.61
N ASP A 174 -35.18 0.20 1.65
CA ASP A 174 -35.47 -0.07 0.25
C ASP A 174 -34.22 -0.16 -0.63
N VAL A 175 -33.04 0.14 -0.08
CA VAL A 175 -31.77 0.08 -0.81
C VAL A 175 -31.32 -1.37 -0.93
N LYS A 176 -31.11 -1.83 -2.16
CA LYS A 176 -30.55 -3.14 -2.45
C LYS A 176 -29.08 -3.00 -2.81
N THR A 177 -28.34 -4.09 -2.70
CA THR A 177 -26.89 -4.05 -2.97
C THR A 177 -26.60 -3.73 -4.44
N LYS A 178 -27.48 -4.10 -5.37
CA LYS A 178 -27.37 -3.70 -6.80
C LYS A 178 -27.49 -2.19 -7.00
N ASP A 179 -28.28 -1.50 -6.19
CA ASP A 179 -28.38 -0.04 -6.25
C ASP A 179 -27.03 0.60 -5.87
N VAL A 180 -26.40 0.06 -4.82
CA VAL A 180 -25.07 0.51 -4.38
C VAL A 180 -24.02 0.25 -5.46
N GLU A 181 -24.03 -0.93 -6.08
CA GLU A 181 -23.14 -1.26 -7.22
C GLU A 181 -23.31 -0.26 -8.37
N ASN A 182 -24.55 0.01 -8.78
CA ASN A 182 -24.87 0.98 -9.83
C ASN A 182 -24.42 2.40 -9.47
N ALA A 183 -24.50 2.79 -8.20
CA ALA A 183 -23.97 4.07 -7.75
C ALA A 183 -22.44 4.12 -7.84
N MET A 184 -21.74 3.01 -7.59
CA MET A 184 -20.28 2.92 -7.69
C MET A 184 -19.77 2.93 -9.14
N LEU A 185 -20.58 2.51 -10.13
CA LEU A 185 -20.20 2.65 -11.55
C LEU A 185 -19.86 4.11 -11.92
N ARG A 186 -20.47 5.11 -11.28
CA ARG A 186 -20.09 6.52 -11.46
C ARG A 186 -18.67 6.84 -10.99
N VAL A 187 -18.21 6.18 -9.93
CA VAL A 187 -16.82 6.29 -9.45
C VAL A 187 -15.88 5.67 -10.48
N VAL A 188 -16.25 4.52 -11.06
CA VAL A 188 -15.49 3.88 -12.14
C VAL A 188 -15.44 4.77 -13.39
N SER A 189 -16.56 5.36 -13.82
CA SER A 189 -16.57 6.28 -14.96
C SER A 189 -15.73 7.53 -14.69
N ALA A 190 -15.80 8.10 -13.49
CA ALA A 190 -14.95 9.24 -13.10
C ALA A 190 -13.47 8.86 -13.09
N TYR A 191 -13.15 7.64 -12.63
CA TYR A 191 -11.82 7.06 -12.70
C TYR A 191 -11.33 6.88 -14.14
N GLU A 192 -12.16 6.36 -15.04
CA GLU A 192 -11.78 6.17 -16.44
C GLU A 192 -11.50 7.50 -17.15
N MET A 193 -12.30 8.53 -16.85
CA MET A 193 -12.11 9.87 -17.40
C MET A 193 -10.85 10.56 -16.86
N SER A 194 -10.51 10.39 -15.57
CA SER A 194 -9.24 10.92 -15.05
C SER A 194 -8.02 10.22 -15.67
N CYS A 195 -8.13 8.92 -15.98
CA CYS A 195 -7.07 8.18 -16.64
C CYS A 195 -6.82 8.63 -18.10
N THR A 196 -7.85 9.08 -18.82
CA THR A 196 -7.66 9.62 -20.17
C THR A 196 -6.96 10.97 -20.17
N ASP A 197 -7.17 11.78 -19.13
CA ASP A 197 -6.54 13.11 -18.99
C ASP A 197 -5.07 13.03 -18.56
N ASP A 198 -4.72 12.01 -17.76
CA ASP A 198 -3.35 11.79 -17.28
C ASP A 198 -2.43 11.10 -18.30
N ALA A 199 -3.00 10.45 -19.34
CA ALA A 199 -2.23 9.78 -20.41
C ALA A 199 -1.36 10.74 -21.25
N GLY A 200 -1.47 12.07 -21.04
CA GLY A 200 -0.73 13.09 -21.79
C GLY A 200 0.01 14.14 -20.94
N LYS A 201 0.12 14.01 -19.62
CA LYS A 201 0.78 15.01 -18.77
C LYS A 201 1.79 14.40 -17.80
N GLU A 202 2.97 14.09 -18.32
CA GLU A 202 4.17 13.97 -17.49
C GLU A 202 4.48 15.34 -16.85
N LYS A 203 4.12 15.52 -15.58
CA LYS A 203 4.78 16.53 -14.76
C LYS A 203 6.18 16.00 -14.48
N GLY A 204 7.13 16.38 -15.33
CA GLY A 204 8.55 16.23 -15.09
C GLY A 204 8.85 16.66 -13.66
N ARG A 205 9.14 15.69 -12.79
CA ARG A 205 9.65 15.97 -11.45
C ARG A 205 11.01 16.62 -11.72
N ARG A 206 11.12 17.93 -11.51
CA ARG A 206 12.39 18.66 -11.60
C ARG A 206 13.38 17.91 -10.71
N LEU A 207 14.33 17.24 -11.35
CA LEU A 207 15.57 16.82 -10.71
C LEU A 207 16.11 18.09 -10.05
N ILE A 208 16.26 18.06 -8.72
CA ILE A 208 16.91 19.16 -8.03
C ILE A 208 18.37 19.04 -8.44
N ASP A 209 18.79 19.84 -9.42
CA ASP A 209 20.20 20.07 -9.72
C ASP A 209 20.82 20.74 -8.49
N ALA A 210 21.42 19.91 -7.64
CA ALA A 210 22.30 20.37 -6.60
C ALA A 210 23.72 19.94 -6.99
N ASN A 211 24.50 20.92 -7.44
CA ASN A 211 25.94 20.84 -7.68
C ASN A 211 26.61 19.94 -6.63
N MET A 212 27.36 18.93 -7.08
CA MET A 212 28.15 18.07 -6.21
C MET A 212 29.51 18.71 -5.97
N ASP A 213 29.90 18.82 -4.70
CA ASP A 213 31.31 18.78 -4.32
C ASP A 213 31.82 17.33 -4.55
N GLU A 214 32.80 17.16 -5.43
CA GLU A 214 33.30 15.86 -5.91
C GLU A 214 34.16 15.07 -4.91
N SER A 215 34.16 15.39 -3.61
CA SER A 215 35.21 14.91 -2.70
C SER A 215 34.88 13.67 -1.83
N GLU A 216 33.75 12.96 -2.02
CA GLU A 216 33.43 11.77 -1.19
C GLU A 216 32.87 10.55 -1.95
N LYS A 217 33.32 10.29 -3.19
CA LYS A 217 33.01 9.01 -3.86
C LYS A 217 33.89 7.87 -3.30
N GLY A 218 33.57 7.42 -2.10
CA GLY A 218 33.85 6.02 -1.73
C GLY A 218 33.10 5.08 -2.70
N ASN A 219 33.68 3.91 -2.98
CA ASN A 219 33.16 2.94 -3.97
C ASN A 219 31.84 2.30 -3.48
N LYS A 220 30.73 3.04 -3.52
CA LYS A 220 29.42 2.56 -3.04
C LYS A 220 28.78 1.70 -4.14
N PRO A 221 28.44 0.43 -3.86
CA PRO A 221 27.82 -0.44 -4.85
C PRO A 221 26.42 0.06 -5.22
N THR A 222 26.04 -0.10 -6.49
CA THR A 222 24.70 0.25 -7.01
C THR A 222 23.84 -0.99 -7.29
N SER A 223 24.38 -2.18 -7.04
CA SER A 223 23.70 -3.46 -7.20
C SER A 223 23.60 -4.18 -5.87
N PHE A 224 22.55 -4.96 -5.69
CA PHE A 224 22.32 -5.78 -4.51
C PHE A 224 21.67 -7.10 -4.93
N SER A 225 21.80 -8.12 -4.08
CA SER A 225 21.11 -9.40 -4.27
C SER A 225 19.67 -9.31 -3.76
N ILE A 226 18.71 -9.81 -4.55
CA ILE A 226 17.31 -9.95 -4.10
C ILE A 226 17.22 -10.95 -2.94
N ASP A 227 18.07 -11.98 -2.93
CA ASP A 227 18.12 -12.95 -1.83
C ASP A 227 18.53 -12.26 -0.53
N MET A 228 19.44 -11.29 -0.59
CA MET A 228 19.83 -10.50 0.59
C MET A 228 18.66 -9.66 1.12
N VAL A 229 17.90 -9.03 0.22
CA VAL A 229 16.68 -8.30 0.60
C VAL A 229 15.68 -9.24 1.27
N ASN A 230 15.50 -10.44 0.72
CA ASN A 230 14.61 -11.46 1.28
C ASN A 230 15.08 -11.93 2.66
N GLN A 231 16.38 -12.20 2.86
CA GLN A 231 16.95 -12.61 4.14
C GLN A 231 16.72 -11.56 5.23
N LEU A 232 16.99 -10.28 4.92
CA LEU A 232 16.74 -9.19 5.85
C LEU A 232 15.26 -9.08 6.25
N LEU A 233 14.33 -9.22 5.29
CA LEU A 233 12.88 -9.17 5.55
C LEU A 233 12.38 -10.37 6.35
N LEU A 234 12.89 -11.58 6.04
CA LEU A 234 12.54 -12.82 6.73
C LEU A 234 12.77 -12.71 8.24
N GLN A 235 13.82 -12.00 8.66
CA GLN A 235 14.10 -11.77 10.09
C GLN A 235 12.99 -11.01 10.83
N LEU A 236 12.10 -10.31 10.12
CA LEU A 236 11.01 -9.54 10.71
C LEU A 236 9.70 -10.35 10.83
N GLU A 237 9.58 -11.46 10.12
CA GLU A 237 8.36 -12.27 10.07
C GLU A 237 8.04 -12.91 11.43
N GLY A 238 6.76 -12.95 11.78
CA GLY A 238 6.25 -13.54 13.02
C GLY A 238 6.55 -12.72 14.28
N LYS A 239 6.96 -11.45 14.14
CA LYS A 239 7.36 -10.59 15.26
C LYS A 239 6.42 -9.40 15.45
N SER A 240 6.18 -9.06 16.72
CA SER A 240 5.61 -7.76 17.11
C SER A 240 6.74 -6.74 17.16
N LEU A 241 6.71 -5.76 16.27
CA LEU A 241 7.82 -4.83 16.04
C LEU A 241 7.39 -3.39 16.23
N SER A 242 8.26 -2.60 16.88
CA SER A 242 8.04 -1.16 17.01
C SER A 242 8.51 -0.43 15.76
N TYR A 243 7.58 -0.01 14.92
CA TYR A 243 7.90 0.76 13.71
C TYR A 243 8.16 2.25 13.99
N LYS A 244 8.39 2.66 15.25
CA LYS A 244 8.51 4.06 15.65
C LYS A 244 9.52 4.87 14.80
N VAL A 245 10.65 4.25 14.45
CA VAL A 245 11.69 4.85 13.60
C VAL A 245 11.43 4.77 12.10
N PHE A 246 10.50 3.91 11.69
CA PHE A 246 10.07 3.71 10.30
C PHE A 246 8.83 4.53 9.95
N VAL A 247 8.04 4.97 10.93
CA VAL A 247 6.91 5.86 10.66
C VAL A 247 7.40 7.29 10.43
N ARG A 248 7.04 7.86 9.28
CA ARG A 248 7.28 9.28 8.96
C ARG A 248 5.97 10.06 9.10
N ASP A 249 6.07 11.35 9.40
CA ASP A 249 4.94 12.29 9.46
C ASP A 249 3.84 12.03 10.51
N THR A 250 4.03 11.07 11.41
CA THR A 250 3.35 11.08 12.70
C THR A 250 4.06 12.07 13.61
N LYS A 251 3.32 13.10 14.06
CA LYS A 251 3.81 14.03 15.08
C LYS A 251 4.08 13.23 16.35
N ALA A 252 5.34 13.15 16.78
CA ALA A 252 5.71 12.48 18.03
C ALA A 252 4.92 13.05 19.23
N SER A 253 4.62 14.36 19.20
CA SER A 253 3.82 15.05 20.21
C SER A 253 2.33 14.68 20.25
N ARG A 254 1.80 14.00 19.23
CA ARG A 254 0.42 13.48 19.23
C ARG A 254 0.32 12.03 19.75
N SER A 255 1.45 11.41 20.07
CA SER A 255 1.52 10.02 20.54
C SER A 255 1.79 10.00 22.04
N THR A 256 0.75 10.16 22.86
CA THR A 256 0.80 9.85 24.29
C THR A 256 0.48 8.37 24.46
N GLY A 257 1.47 7.55 24.82
CA GLY A 257 1.30 6.11 25.02
C GLY A 257 2.52 5.29 24.59
N PRO A 258 2.53 3.97 24.86
CA PRO A 258 3.58 3.07 24.38
C PRO A 258 3.66 3.10 22.84
N PRO A 259 4.84 2.81 22.26
CA PRO A 259 4.99 2.73 20.82
C PRO A 259 3.95 1.78 20.20
N THR A 260 3.34 2.18 19.09
CA THR A 260 2.43 1.32 18.35
C THR A 260 3.22 0.19 17.70
N GLU A 261 3.12 -1.02 18.24
CA GLU A 261 3.73 -2.22 17.66
C GLU A 261 2.84 -2.80 16.56
N CYS A 262 3.42 -3.35 15.50
CA CYS A 262 2.65 -4.02 14.45
C CYS A 262 3.17 -5.46 14.32
N PHE A 263 2.27 -6.39 14.03
CA PHE A 263 2.62 -7.81 13.95
C PHE A 263 2.74 -8.20 12.48
N LEU A 264 3.98 -8.41 12.04
CA LEU A 264 4.27 -8.74 10.65
C LEU A 264 4.09 -10.24 10.44
N TYR A 265 2.96 -10.63 9.83
CA TYR A 265 2.63 -12.02 9.53
C TYR A 265 3.51 -12.61 8.43
N HIS A 266 3.83 -11.80 7.41
CA HIS A 266 4.58 -12.26 6.25
C HIS A 266 5.47 -11.13 5.69
N ALA A 267 6.71 -11.45 5.36
CA ALA A 267 7.62 -10.52 4.70
C ALA A 267 8.62 -11.26 3.80
N ARG A 268 8.42 -11.16 2.49
CA ARG A 268 9.27 -11.82 1.49
C ARG A 268 9.60 -10.91 0.32
N ALA A 269 10.73 -11.19 -0.31
CA ALA A 269 11.13 -10.60 -1.58
C ALA A 269 11.51 -11.68 -2.58
N THR A 270 11.15 -11.49 -3.84
CA THR A 270 11.58 -12.38 -4.92
C THR A 270 11.74 -11.63 -6.24
N GLN A 271 12.46 -12.24 -7.18
CA GLN A 271 12.55 -11.74 -8.54
C GLN A 271 11.28 -12.10 -9.31
N SER A 272 10.66 -11.12 -9.94
CA SER A 272 9.49 -11.31 -10.80
C SER A 272 9.69 -10.67 -12.19
N ARG A 273 8.72 -10.82 -13.09
CA ARG A 273 8.71 -10.15 -14.39
C ARG A 273 7.34 -9.55 -14.67
N ILE A 274 7.32 -8.29 -15.09
CA ILE A 274 6.09 -7.67 -15.58
C ILE A 274 5.80 -8.28 -16.96
N PRO A 275 4.58 -8.80 -17.22
CA PRO A 275 4.21 -9.32 -18.53
C PRO A 275 4.36 -8.25 -19.62
N SER A 276 4.96 -8.61 -20.76
CA SER A 276 4.94 -7.78 -21.97
C SER A 276 3.87 -8.28 -22.93
N LYS A 277 3.21 -7.34 -23.62
CA LYS A 277 2.30 -7.65 -24.73
C LYS A 277 3.02 -7.71 -26.08
N GLU A 278 4.29 -7.34 -26.14
CA GLU A 278 5.08 -7.38 -27.38
C GLU A 278 5.41 -8.82 -27.76
N GLU A 279 5.12 -9.18 -29.02
CA GLU A 279 5.53 -10.44 -29.64
C GLU A 279 6.68 -10.18 -30.60
N VAL A 280 7.72 -11.01 -30.53
CA VAL A 280 8.87 -10.98 -31.43
C VAL A 280 9.06 -12.40 -31.95
N ASN A 281 9.00 -12.59 -33.27
CA ASN A 281 9.15 -13.90 -33.93
C ASN A 281 8.18 -14.98 -33.44
N GLY A 282 6.94 -14.60 -33.11
CA GLY A 282 5.93 -15.55 -32.61
C GLY A 282 6.11 -15.96 -31.13
N GLU A 283 7.14 -15.44 -30.46
CA GLU A 283 7.34 -15.62 -29.02
C GLU A 283 7.05 -14.32 -28.26
N ARG A 284 6.40 -14.44 -27.10
CA ARG A 284 6.15 -13.29 -26.22
C ARG A 284 7.46 -12.78 -25.65
N LYS A 285 7.76 -11.50 -25.88
CA LYS A 285 8.97 -10.86 -25.35
C LYS A 285 8.93 -10.93 -23.81
N LYS A 286 10.01 -11.42 -23.20
CA LYS A 286 10.14 -11.40 -21.74
C LYS A 286 10.17 -9.94 -21.28
N GLY A 287 9.20 -9.54 -20.47
CA GLY A 287 9.16 -8.20 -19.91
C GLY A 287 10.27 -7.96 -18.87
N PRO A 288 10.38 -6.70 -18.38
CA PRO A 288 11.47 -6.29 -17.53
C PRO A 288 11.49 -7.07 -16.22
N LYS A 289 12.69 -7.51 -15.81
CA LYS A 289 12.92 -8.06 -14.47
C LYS A 289 12.64 -6.98 -13.43
N ASN A 290 12.03 -7.37 -12.33
CA ASN A 290 11.79 -6.52 -11.19
C ASN A 290 11.89 -7.33 -9.90
N MET A 291 11.96 -6.64 -8.77
CA MET A 291 11.88 -7.25 -7.45
C MET A 291 10.49 -6.98 -6.90
N CYS A 292 9.79 -8.05 -6.50
CA CYS A 292 8.52 -7.96 -5.81
C CYS A 292 8.77 -8.17 -4.31
N ILE A 293 8.16 -7.33 -3.48
CA ILE A 293 8.16 -7.48 -2.03
C ILE A 293 6.70 -7.61 -1.59
N GLU A 294 6.41 -8.65 -0.82
CA GLU A 294 5.12 -8.85 -0.19
C GLU A 294 5.25 -8.66 1.32
N LEU A 295 4.37 -7.84 1.89
CA LEU A 295 4.26 -7.60 3.32
C LEU A 295 2.81 -7.81 3.74
N VAL A 296 2.59 -8.63 4.77
CA VAL A 296 1.29 -8.82 5.42
C VAL A 296 1.44 -8.50 6.90
N ASP A 297 0.66 -7.55 7.39
CA ASP A 297 0.71 -7.07 8.78
C ASP A 297 -0.71 -6.91 9.32
N ASN A 298 -0.89 -6.95 10.64
CA ASN A 298 -2.18 -6.70 11.27
C ASN A 298 -2.65 -5.25 11.10
N ARG A 299 -1.70 -4.32 10.91
CA ARG A 299 -1.97 -2.93 10.57
C ARG A 299 -0.74 -2.25 9.96
N PHE A 300 -0.99 -1.26 9.10
CA PHE A 300 0.06 -0.38 8.61
C PHE A 300 -0.15 1.05 9.10
N LEU A 301 0.91 1.66 9.62
CA LEU A 301 0.94 3.07 9.94
C LEU A 301 1.25 3.91 8.69
N ARG A 302 0.99 5.22 8.75
CA ARG A 302 1.23 6.11 7.58
C ARG A 302 2.70 6.03 7.13
N LYS A 303 2.92 5.81 5.83
CA LYS A 303 4.24 5.57 5.21
C LYS A 303 5.04 4.38 5.77
N MET A 304 4.42 3.55 6.61
CA MET A 304 5.11 2.42 7.26
C MET A 304 5.59 1.37 6.27
N VAL A 305 4.96 1.18 5.10
CA VAL A 305 5.46 0.21 4.12
C VAL A 305 6.68 0.75 3.36
N GLN A 306 6.65 2.03 2.98
CA GLN A 306 7.66 2.63 2.10
C GLN A 306 9.04 2.75 2.78
N VAL A 307 9.09 3.00 4.09
CA VAL A 307 10.34 3.27 4.80
C VAL A 307 11.14 2.00 5.12
N PRO A 308 10.55 0.92 5.67
CA PRO A 308 11.22 -0.37 5.83
C PRO A 308 11.72 -0.89 4.48
N VAL A 309 10.89 -0.88 3.43
CA VAL A 309 11.31 -1.33 2.09
C VAL A 309 12.55 -0.58 1.60
N ALA A 310 12.53 0.75 1.65
CA ALA A 310 13.70 1.55 1.24
C ALA A 310 14.92 1.29 2.14
N THR A 311 14.72 1.07 3.44
CA THR A 311 15.79 0.81 4.39
C THR A 311 16.40 -0.58 4.17
N THR A 312 15.59 -1.61 3.95
CA THR A 312 16.04 -2.96 3.58
C THR A 312 16.88 -2.91 2.32
N ILE A 313 16.45 -2.19 1.28
CA ILE A 313 17.24 -2.05 0.05
C ILE A 313 18.57 -1.36 0.35
N ARG A 314 18.57 -0.28 1.15
CA ARG A 314 19.81 0.42 1.54
C ARG A 314 20.78 -0.50 2.29
N GLU A 315 20.29 -1.28 3.26
CA GLU A 315 21.12 -2.20 4.03
C GLU A 315 21.61 -3.39 3.17
N ALA A 316 20.79 -3.89 2.25
CA ALA A 316 21.21 -4.92 1.29
C ALA A 316 22.30 -4.41 0.35
N VAL A 317 22.20 -3.18 -0.13
CA VAL A 317 23.25 -2.52 -0.92
C VAL A 317 24.53 -2.33 -0.10
N ALA A 318 24.40 -1.95 1.18
CA ALA A 318 25.54 -1.83 2.08
C ALA A 318 26.18 -3.19 2.45
N GLY A 319 25.53 -4.31 2.12
CA GLY A 319 25.96 -5.64 2.54
C GLY A 319 25.95 -5.77 4.06
N ALA A 320 24.88 -5.29 4.71
CA ALA A 320 24.68 -5.39 6.15
C ALA A 320 24.47 -6.86 6.59
N GLU A 321 24.52 -7.12 7.89
CA GLU A 321 24.18 -8.44 8.46
C GLU A 321 22.67 -8.67 8.47
N ASP A 322 22.24 -9.93 8.54
CA ASP A 322 20.83 -10.34 8.46
C ASP A 322 19.95 -9.69 9.55
N ASP A 323 20.51 -9.43 10.73
CA ASP A 323 19.80 -8.82 11.86
C ASP A 323 19.77 -7.28 11.83
N ALA A 324 20.31 -6.65 10.79
CA ALA A 324 20.44 -5.19 10.70
C ALA A 324 19.09 -4.47 10.85
N LEU A 325 18.01 -5.01 10.28
CA LEU A 325 16.68 -4.41 10.42
C LEU A 325 16.14 -4.50 11.84
N LEU A 326 16.42 -5.58 12.57
CA LEU A 326 16.04 -5.73 13.97
C LEU A 326 16.78 -4.72 14.84
N LYS A 327 18.11 -4.61 14.66
CA LYS A 327 18.93 -3.60 15.33
C LYS A 327 18.40 -2.18 15.07
N LEU A 328 18.03 -1.88 13.83
CA LEU A 328 17.43 -0.60 13.46
C LEU A 328 16.09 -0.32 14.15
N MET A 329 15.25 -1.34 14.38
CA MET A 329 13.97 -1.19 15.07
C MET A 329 14.10 -0.84 16.54
N GLU A 330 15.23 -1.17 17.18
CA GLU A 330 15.55 -0.80 18.55
C GLU A 330 16.06 0.64 18.69
N ALA A 331 16.47 1.26 17.57
CA ALA A 331 16.97 2.63 17.57
C ALA A 331 15.89 3.64 17.98
N THR A 332 16.34 4.82 18.44
CA THR A 332 15.43 5.92 18.84
C THR A 332 15.34 7.05 17.82
N CYS A 333 16.23 7.07 16.82
CA CYS A 333 16.39 8.17 15.88
C CYS A 333 15.93 7.80 14.47
N ARG A 334 14.93 8.51 13.92
CA ARG A 334 14.46 8.30 12.54
C ARG A 334 15.50 8.58 11.45
N ARG A 335 16.65 9.21 11.76
CA ARG A 335 17.72 9.43 10.77
C ARG A 335 18.46 8.15 10.40
N VAL A 336 18.32 7.09 11.21
CA VAL A 336 18.94 5.80 10.94
C VAL A 336 18.24 5.02 9.85
N THR A 337 17.02 5.39 9.44
CA THR A 337 16.27 4.72 8.35
C THR A 337 16.32 5.53 7.06
N ALA A 338 16.12 4.86 5.92
CA ALA A 338 16.06 5.51 4.61
C ALA A 338 14.84 6.47 4.49
N PRO A 339 14.84 7.39 3.52
CA PRO A 339 13.61 8.08 3.10
C PRO A 339 12.59 7.07 2.54
N PRO A 340 11.28 7.39 2.55
CA PRO A 340 10.26 6.50 2.01
C PRO A 340 10.46 6.22 0.51
N ALA A 341 10.33 4.95 0.13
CA ALA A 341 10.25 4.51 -1.26
C ALA A 341 9.11 5.22 -2.03
N PRO A 342 9.22 5.38 -3.37
CA PRO A 342 8.17 5.97 -4.19
C PRO A 342 6.81 5.26 -4.00
N PRO A 343 5.68 6.01 -3.86
CA PRO A 343 4.36 5.41 -3.71
C PRO A 343 3.88 4.71 -4.99
N ASP A 344 4.44 5.11 -6.15
CA ASP A 344 4.15 4.57 -7.47
C ASP A 344 4.39 3.04 -7.58
N GLY A 345 5.28 2.51 -6.73
CA GLY A 345 5.60 1.09 -6.62
C GLY A 345 4.83 0.33 -5.55
N LEU A 346 3.90 0.97 -4.83
CA LEU A 346 3.15 0.37 -3.75
C LEU A 346 1.72 0.07 -4.19
N CYS A 347 1.28 -1.15 -3.91
CA CYS A 347 -0.09 -1.60 -4.17
C CYS A 347 -0.70 -2.26 -2.94
N LEU A 348 -1.88 -1.81 -2.50
CA LEU A 348 -2.71 -2.55 -1.55
C LEU A 348 -3.40 -3.68 -2.30
N VAL A 349 -2.99 -4.92 -2.03
CA VAL A 349 -3.54 -6.09 -2.71
C VAL A 349 -4.87 -6.50 -2.08
N ASP A 350 -4.91 -6.69 -0.76
CA ASP A 350 -6.09 -7.20 -0.07
C ASP A 350 -6.22 -6.71 1.37
N VAL A 351 -7.41 -6.89 1.95
CA VAL A 351 -7.77 -6.59 3.33
C VAL A 351 -8.44 -7.81 3.95
N GLY A 352 -7.71 -8.50 4.83
CA GLY A 352 -8.23 -9.65 5.58
C GLY A 352 -9.19 -9.25 6.69
N TYR A 353 -10.30 -10.00 6.81
CA TYR A 353 -11.25 -9.94 7.94
C TYR A 353 -11.34 -11.28 8.70
N ALA A 354 -10.69 -12.32 8.19
CA ALA A 354 -10.55 -13.63 8.82
C ALA A 354 -9.15 -13.74 9.44
N GLU A 355 -8.90 -14.86 10.14
CA GLU A 355 -7.55 -15.19 10.60
C GLU A 355 -6.58 -15.29 9.42
N PHE A 356 -5.33 -14.92 9.66
CA PHE A 356 -4.29 -14.96 8.64
C PHE A 356 -4.02 -16.40 8.19
N ASN A 357 -4.07 -16.64 6.89
CA ASN A 357 -3.68 -17.91 6.26
C ASN A 357 -2.48 -17.67 5.34
N GLN A 358 -1.37 -18.35 5.62
CA GLN A 358 -0.12 -18.28 4.84
C GLN A 358 -0.29 -18.79 3.40
N GLU A 359 -1.28 -19.64 3.13
CA GLU A 359 -1.59 -20.10 1.77
C GLU A 359 -1.99 -18.95 0.85
N ASN A 360 -2.55 -17.87 1.39
CA ASN A 360 -2.96 -16.69 0.63
C ASN A 360 -1.78 -15.78 0.23
N CYS A 361 -0.57 -15.99 0.78
CA CYS A 361 0.60 -15.18 0.41
C CYS A 361 1.05 -15.51 -1.02
N LEU A 362 1.38 -14.49 -1.80
CA LEU A 362 1.79 -14.58 -3.20
C LEU A 362 3.22 -15.13 -3.33
N ILE A 363 4.11 -14.72 -2.44
CA ILE A 363 5.50 -15.14 -2.33
C ILE A 363 5.58 -16.17 -1.21
N LYS A 364 6.23 -17.31 -1.47
CA LYS A 364 6.37 -18.39 -0.50
C LYS A 364 7.68 -18.30 0.26
#